data_AF-V4HQL3-F1
#
_entry.id   AF-V4HQL3-F1
#
_cell.length_a   1.000
_cell.length_b   1.000
_cell.length_c   1.000
_cell.angle_alpha   90.00
_cell.angle_beta   90.00
_cell.angle_gamma   90.00
#
_symmetry.space_group_name_H-M   'P 1'
#
loop_
_entity.id
_entity.type
_entity.pdbx_description
1 polymer ?
#
loop_
_entity_poly.entity_id
_entity_poly.type
_entity_poly.pdbx_seq_one_letter_code
_entity_poly.pdbx_strand_id
1 'polypeptide(L)'
;MNTDTDGSPQEITSLVGREVYSNNGVFVGEVEDVRLDLDAETVTGLALSELNDELFAGRVSRGQGVMLPYRWVRAVGDVILINDVIERLKDDDPDSDREEAVA
;
A
#
# COMPACT_ATOMS: atom_id res chain seq x y z
N MET A 1 35.85 5.95 13.52
CA MET A 1 34.74 5.32 12.78
C MET A 1 33.50 6.14 13.10
N ASN A 2 33.13 7.08 12.24
CA ASN A 2 31.81 7.69 12.29
C ASN A 2 30.87 6.74 11.54
N THR A 3 29.81 6.29 12.22
CA THR A 3 28.67 5.62 11.61
C THR A 3 27.68 6.70 11.23
N ASP A 4 27.89 7.29 10.06
CA ASP A 4 26.85 8.02 9.36
C ASP A 4 25.79 6.98 8.97
N THR A 5 24.74 6.88 9.78
CA THR A 5 23.48 6.28 9.35
C THR A 5 22.96 7.22 8.27
N ASP A 6 23.16 6.84 7.01
CA ASP A 6 22.50 7.44 5.85
C ASP A 6 20.98 7.23 5.97
N GLY A 7 20.36 8.00 6.87
CA GLY A 7 18.95 8.38 6.80
C GLY A 7 18.79 9.47 5.75
N SER A 8 19.34 9.27 4.55
CA SER A 8 18.97 10.09 3.41
C SER A 8 17.45 9.93 3.28
N PRO A 9 16.67 11.03 3.33
CA PRO A 9 15.24 10.96 3.07
C PRO A 9 15.14 10.37 1.68
N GLN A 10 14.75 9.09 1.60
CA GLN A 10 14.68 8.36 0.34
C GLN A 10 13.87 9.22 -0.60
N GLU A 11 14.50 9.63 -1.70
CA GLU A 11 13.97 10.65 -2.59
C GLU A 11 12.50 10.36 -2.85
N ILE A 12 11.63 11.29 -2.45
CA ILE A 12 10.18 11.08 -2.42
C ILE A 12 9.67 10.71 -3.82
N THR A 13 10.37 11.21 -4.84
CA THR A 13 10.18 10.90 -6.27
C THR A 13 10.49 9.46 -6.65
N SER A 14 11.34 8.77 -5.89
CA SER A 14 11.69 7.37 -6.14
C SER A 14 10.60 6.40 -5.71
N LEU A 15 9.56 6.84 -4.98
CA LEU A 15 8.47 5.97 -4.51
C LEU A 15 7.52 5.54 -5.63
N VAL A 16 7.43 6.34 -6.69
CA VAL A 16 6.59 6.06 -7.86
C VAL A 16 7.10 4.81 -8.57
N GLY A 17 6.18 3.94 -8.97
CA GLY A 17 6.47 2.68 -9.64
C GLY A 17 6.91 1.55 -8.69
N ARG A 18 6.88 1.77 -7.37
CA ARG A 18 7.16 0.70 -6.39
C ARG A 18 5.90 -0.08 -6.06
N GLU A 19 6.06 -1.39 -5.98
CA GLU A 19 5.04 -2.30 -5.52
C GLU A 19 4.81 -2.15 -4.02
N VAL A 20 3.53 -2.18 -3.62
CA VAL A 20 3.08 -2.09 -2.24
C VAL A 20 2.53 -3.43 -1.79
N TYR A 21 3.06 -3.90 -0.66
CA TYR A 21 2.70 -5.16 -0.05
C TYR A 21 2.18 -4.95 1.38
N SER A 22 1.24 -5.79 1.79
CA SER A 22 0.81 -5.86 3.18
C SER A 22 1.86 -6.52 4.07
N ASN A 23 1.64 -6.49 5.38
CA ASN A 23 2.50 -7.15 6.34
C ASN A 23 2.42 -8.69 6.23
N ASN A 24 1.34 -9.24 5.70
CA ASN A 24 1.19 -10.66 5.40
C ASN A 24 1.81 -11.06 4.05
N GLY A 25 2.35 -10.11 3.28
CA GLY A 25 2.97 -10.36 1.98
C GLY A 25 1.98 -10.37 0.82
N VAL A 26 0.79 -9.79 0.98
CA VAL A 26 -0.20 -9.69 -0.10
C VAL A 26 0.08 -8.46 -0.95
N PHE A 27 0.09 -8.61 -2.27
CA PHE A 27 0.21 -7.49 -3.21
C PHE A 27 -1.04 -6.60 -3.14
N VAL A 28 -0.85 -5.31 -2.91
CA VAL A 28 -1.93 -4.32 -2.76
C VAL A 28 -2.09 -3.50 -4.04
N GLY A 29 -0.99 -3.06 -4.64
CA GLY A 29 -0.97 -2.24 -5.85
C GLY A 29 0.39 -1.59 -6.08
N GLU A 30 0.46 -0.69 -7.06
CA GLU A 30 1.66 0.08 -7.41
C GLU A 30 1.47 1.55 -7.05
N VAL A 31 2.52 2.24 -6.60
CA VAL A 31 2.46 3.68 -6.36
C VAL A 31 2.46 4.45 -7.68
N GLU A 32 1.35 5.12 -7.99
CA GLU A 32 1.22 6.02 -9.14
C GLU A 32 1.75 7.42 -8.82
N ASP A 33 1.42 7.94 -7.63
CA ASP A 33 1.75 9.30 -7.24
C ASP A 33 1.87 9.45 -5.72
N VAL A 34 2.56 10.49 -5.25
CA VAL A 34 2.76 10.78 -3.83
C VAL A 34 2.20 12.15 -3.51
N ARG A 35 1.24 12.20 -2.58
CA ARG A 35 0.69 13.45 -2.06
C ARG A 35 1.60 14.01 -0.97
N LEU A 36 2.04 15.23 -1.20
CA LEU A 36 2.85 16.03 -0.29
C LEU A 36 2.03 17.20 0.23
N ASP A 37 2.13 17.44 1.53
CA ASP A 37 1.73 18.71 2.11
C ASP A 37 2.94 19.63 2.13
N LEU A 38 2.89 20.70 1.34
CA LEU A 38 3.98 21.67 1.17
C LEU A 38 4.05 22.67 2.33
N ASP A 39 2.96 22.85 3.07
CA ASP A 39 2.90 23.71 4.25
C ASP A 39 3.48 22.99 5.47
N ALA A 40 3.26 21.68 5.57
CA ALA A 40 3.77 20.83 6.64
C ALA A 40 5.06 20.06 6.29
N GLU A 41 5.60 20.24 5.07
CA GLU A 41 6.77 19.52 4.54
C GLU A 41 6.70 17.99 4.74
N THR A 42 5.50 17.42 4.70
CA THR A 42 5.24 16.02 5.10
C THR A 42 4.48 15.25 4.01
N VAL A 43 4.83 13.97 3.81
CA VAL A 43 4.07 13.07 2.95
C VAL A 43 2.73 12.73 3.60
N THR A 44 1.62 13.05 2.93
CA THR A 44 0.27 12.82 3.46
C THR A 44 -0.32 11.50 2.98
N GLY A 45 -0.02 11.09 1.77
CA GLY A 45 -0.51 9.83 1.22
C GLY A 45 0.18 9.39 -0.07
N LEU A 46 -0.03 8.11 -0.40
CA LEU A 46 0.41 7.45 -1.61
C LEU A 46 -0.85 7.14 -2.44
N ALA A 47 -0.88 7.56 -3.69
CA ALA A 47 -1.90 7.13 -4.63
C ALA A 47 -1.46 5.80 -5.24
N LEU A 48 -2.27 4.77 -5.06
CA LEU A 48 -2.03 3.44 -5.60
C LEU A 48 -2.89 3.21 -6.84
N SER A 49 -2.27 2.72 -7.90
CA SER A 49 -2.89 2.21 -9.12
C SER A 49 -2.59 0.71 -9.27
N GLU A 50 -3.05 0.09 -10.36
CA GLU A 50 -2.87 -1.34 -10.65
C GLU A 50 -3.15 -2.22 -9.42
N LEU A 51 -4.26 -1.90 -8.76
CA LEU A 51 -4.66 -2.54 -7.52
C LEU A 51 -4.93 -4.03 -7.75
N ASN A 52 -4.66 -4.82 -6.72
CA ASN A 52 -5.02 -6.22 -6.73
C ASN A 52 -6.54 -6.39 -6.83
N ASP A 53 -7.03 -6.87 -7.99
CA ASP A 53 -8.46 -7.07 -8.24
C ASP A 53 -9.13 -7.95 -7.18
N GLU A 54 -8.43 -8.94 -6.60
CA GLU A 54 -9.00 -9.83 -5.58
C GLU A 54 -9.17 -9.13 -4.23
N LEU A 55 -8.26 -8.22 -3.84
CA LEU A 55 -8.39 -7.43 -2.62
C LEU A 55 -9.47 -6.34 -2.73
N PHE A 56 -9.65 -5.78 -3.93
CA PHE A 56 -10.52 -4.63 -4.16
C PHE A 56 -11.81 -4.96 -4.94
N ALA A 57 -12.05 -6.25 -5.22
CA ALA A 57 -13.24 -6.74 -5.89
C ALA A 57 -14.51 -6.17 -5.24
N GLY A 58 -15.42 -5.64 -6.06
CA GLY A 58 -16.71 -5.10 -5.60
C GLY A 58 -16.66 -3.76 -4.86
N ARG A 59 -15.47 -3.25 -4.50
CA ARG A 59 -15.30 -1.98 -3.78
C ARG A 59 -14.71 -0.86 -4.62
N VAL A 60 -13.86 -1.21 -5.58
CA VAL A 60 -13.19 -0.25 -6.47
C VAL A 60 -13.47 -0.62 -7.91
N SER A 61 -13.86 0.37 -8.73
CA SER A 61 -14.04 0.14 -10.17
C SER A 61 -12.69 -0.02 -10.85
N ARG A 62 -12.61 -0.85 -11.90
CA ARG A 62 -11.38 -0.97 -12.70
C ARG A 62 -10.90 0.40 -13.19
N GLY A 63 -9.62 0.69 -12.97
CA GLY A 63 -8.99 1.96 -13.33
C GLY A 63 -9.14 3.07 -12.28
N GLN A 64 -9.75 2.79 -11.12
CA GLN A 64 -9.82 3.73 -10.00
C GLN A 64 -8.74 3.38 -8.98
N GLY A 65 -7.91 4.37 -8.62
CA GLY A 65 -6.86 4.22 -7.62
C GLY A 65 -7.35 4.40 -6.19
N VAL A 66 -6.54 3.99 -5.22
CA VAL A 66 -6.79 4.15 -3.78
C VAL A 66 -5.75 5.09 -3.17
N MET A 67 -6.19 6.01 -2.31
CA MET A 67 -5.28 6.87 -1.55
C MET A 67 -4.94 6.20 -0.22
N LEU A 68 -3.68 5.82 -0.05
CA LEU A 68 -3.13 5.22 1.14
C LEU A 68 -2.43 6.26 2.02
N PRO A 69 -2.86 6.50 3.27
CA PRO A 69 -2.19 7.42 4.18
C PRO A 69 -0.76 6.98 4.48
N TYR A 70 0.21 7.91 4.44
CA TYR A 70 1.63 7.58 4.68
C TYR A 70 1.87 6.95 6.07
N ARG A 71 1.02 7.27 7.06
CA ARG A 71 1.08 6.68 8.42
C ARG A 71 0.93 5.14 8.46
N TRP A 72 0.40 4.53 7.40
CA TRP A 72 0.27 3.08 7.30
C TRP A 72 1.51 2.42 6.73
N VAL A 73 2.39 3.21 6.09
CA VAL A 73 3.67 2.76 5.57
C VAL A 73 4.56 2.39 6.75
N ARG A 74 5.01 1.14 6.74
CA ARG A 74 5.89 0.55 7.74
C ARG A 74 7.35 0.65 7.32
N ALA A 75 7.63 0.38 6.06
CA ALA A 75 8.98 0.37 5.50
C ALA A 75 8.95 0.78 4.03
N VAL A 76 10.05 1.41 3.62
CA VAL A 76 10.29 1.86 2.26
C VAL A 76 11.69 1.41 1.85
N GLY A 77 11.76 0.65 0.76
CA GLY A 77 12.99 0.11 0.16
C GLY A 77 12.71 -0.30 -1.29
N ASP A 78 13.22 -1.43 -1.75
CA ASP A 78 12.87 -1.96 -3.09
C ASP A 78 11.35 -2.18 -3.25
N VAL A 79 10.69 -2.53 -2.15
CA VAL A 79 9.23 -2.62 -2.03
C VAL A 79 8.73 -1.74 -0.88
N ILE A 80 7.45 -1.39 -0.90
CA ILE A 80 6.79 -0.64 0.18
C ILE A 80 5.94 -1.61 0.99
N LEU A 81 6.12 -1.60 2.31
CA LEU A 81 5.33 -2.42 3.23
C LEU A 81 4.33 -1.55 3.98
N ILE A 82 3.07 -1.99 4.04
CA ILE A 82 2.01 -1.33 4.79
C ILE A 82 1.44 -2.23 5.89
N ASN A 83 0.74 -1.61 6.85
CA ASN A 83 -0.05 -2.37 7.83
C ASN A 83 -1.25 -3.07 7.18
N ASP A 84 -1.63 -4.21 7.77
CA ASP A 84 -2.63 -5.16 7.30
C ASP A 84 -4.09 -4.67 7.32
N VAL A 85 -4.31 -3.40 7.65
CA VAL A 85 -5.65 -2.82 7.81
C VAL A 85 -6.51 -2.89 6.54
N ILE A 86 -5.87 -3.05 5.36
CA ILE A 86 -6.56 -3.25 4.08
C ILE A 86 -7.14 -4.67 3.96
N GLU A 87 -6.48 -5.72 4.46
CA GLU A 87 -6.95 -7.11 4.32
C GLU A 87 -8.25 -7.35 5.07
N ARG A 88 -8.47 -6.66 6.19
CA ARG A 88 -9.75 -6.67 6.91
C ARG A 88 -10.93 -6.13 6.10
N LEU A 89 -10.71 -5.39 5.01
CA LEU A 89 -11.82 -5.07 4.10
C LEU A 89 -12.33 -6.33 3.37
N LYS A 90 -11.48 -7.34 3.13
CA LYS A 90 -11.84 -8.57 2.41
C LYS A 90 -12.73 -9.50 3.26
N ASP A 91 -12.53 -9.53 4.57
CA ASP A 91 -13.31 -10.35 5.52
C ASP A 91 -14.73 -9.82 5.79
N ASP A 92 -15.04 -8.57 5.40
CA ASP A 92 -16.39 -8.01 5.55
C ASP A 92 -17.33 -8.37 4.37
N ASP A 93 -16.87 -9.20 3.41
CA ASP A 93 -17.75 -9.82 2.41
C ASP A 93 -18.43 -11.07 3.01
N PRO A 94 -19.76 -11.10 3.17
CA PRO A 94 -20.49 -12.21 3.81
C PRO A 94 -20.53 -13.52 2.99
N ASP A 95 -19.78 -13.62 1.89
CA ASP A 95 -19.77 -14.79 0.98
C ASP A 95 -18.43 -15.56 0.92
N SER A 96 -17.36 -15.11 1.62
CA SER A 96 -16.03 -15.77 1.54
C SER A 96 -15.85 -17.01 2.45
N ASP A 97 -16.81 -17.36 3.30
CA ASP A 97 -16.77 -18.53 4.20
C ASP A 97 -17.31 -19.84 3.56
N ARG A 98 -17.25 -20.00 2.24
CA ARG A 98 -17.80 -21.19 1.54
C ARG A 98 -16.82 -21.95 0.67
N GLU A 99 -15.60 -22.22 1.13
CA GLU A 99 -14.75 -23.18 0.40
C GLU A 99 -13.75 -23.96 1.28
N GLU A 100 -14.25 -24.62 2.34
CA GLU A 100 -13.59 -25.81 2.90
C GLU A 100 -14.64 -26.85 3.37
N ALA A 101 -15.13 -27.68 2.44
CA ALA A 101 -15.66 -29.03 2.73
C ALA A 101 -16.04 -29.81 1.45
N VAL A 102 -15.05 -30.29 0.67
CA VAL A 102 -15.12 -31.48 -0.20
C VAL A 102 -13.67 -31.87 -0.56
N ALA A 103 -13.14 -33.07 -0.41
CA ALA A 103 -13.67 -34.41 -0.15
C ALA A 103 -12.54 -35.28 0.47
#